data_AF-A0A8J2VS92-F1
#
_entry.id   AF-A0A8J2VS92-F1
#
_cell.length_a   1.000
_cell.length_b   1.000
_cell.length_c   1.000
_cell.angle_alpha   90.00
_cell.angle_beta   90.00
_cell.angle_gamma   90.00
#
_symmetry.space_group_name_H-M   'P 1'
#
loop_
_entity.id
_entity.type
_entity.pdbx_description
1 polymer ?
#
loop_
_entity_poly.entity_id
_entity_poly.type
_entity_poly.pdbx_seq_one_letter_code
_entity_poly.pdbx_strand_id
1 'polypeptide(L)'
;MNKIFSTVASQPALLRRLLAASAATAVVVGSVPAILSYPGGTWQAVLFCLISGGLLPLATLNLHSPFRVLTALFLALGFWAKFVAHFAVGAAFIEPIGNFAGTPAAWDQALTIASAGLAGVVAALVCMPRLEPRPQPAGGGSADLLVRFGVAILVISSVLALAVFAFNYGYAILRIGFVPKLSLHPFLYVPVAFAVSWGILLWLLGLTWWLIERGRLPPSALVYIAAAEGALATLSMGSRVQMILHVLAGLFALGCGMRWRGWRISITGLLKLAVIVAPLFIGTLLLVSVDRAISFAEAIATVPAETAGQTTAPGNAAPSRDAAPIDAEKKREMAVASSLRTIPHEISRLFVMRWVGLDGVLATVADDELGMPLLRRAALEQPAVGVDAIYQKMSGSPYARLDKFVFMTIPGPVAVAAFSGSAVLCFLFMAAAVMAGTLIEGLAGRLTANPAIAAVAGVAMAYLLVQLNFPRTLFFFVIELLLAVFAVSLFARVMRTPAGRISPTVPLAR
;
A
#
# COMPACT_ATOMS: atom_id res chain seq x y z
N MET A 1 24.29 27.06 -2.24
CA MET A 1 23.14 26.13 -2.08
C MET A 1 21.82 26.83 -1.76
N ASN A 2 21.70 27.69 -0.74
CA ASN A 2 20.40 28.30 -0.36
C ASN A 2 19.65 29.04 -1.49
N LYS A 3 20.36 29.79 -2.35
CA LYS A 3 19.75 30.53 -3.48
C LYS A 3 19.21 29.61 -4.59
N ILE A 4 19.86 28.45 -4.80
CA ILE A 4 19.41 27.43 -5.75
C ILE A 4 18.17 26.74 -5.21
N PHE A 5 18.18 26.33 -3.94
CA PHE A 5 17.01 25.72 -3.29
C PHE A 5 15.81 26.68 -3.23
N SER A 6 16.03 27.97 -2.96
CA SER A 6 14.92 28.95 -2.95
C SER A 6 14.31 29.18 -4.33
N THR A 7 15.13 29.10 -5.39
CA THR A 7 14.69 29.31 -6.78
C THR A 7 13.95 28.08 -7.33
N VAL A 8 14.38 26.87 -6.96
CA VAL A 8 13.66 25.64 -7.34
C VAL A 8 12.37 25.48 -6.54
N ALA A 9 12.38 25.84 -5.25
CA ALA A 9 11.18 25.79 -4.41
C ALA A 9 10.09 26.79 -4.84
N SER A 10 10.46 27.89 -5.50
CA SER A 10 9.50 28.87 -6.03
C SER A 10 8.86 28.46 -7.36
N GLN A 11 9.37 27.43 -8.03
CA GLN A 11 8.88 26.96 -9.34
C GLN A 11 8.44 25.49 -9.30
N PRO A 12 7.28 25.16 -8.69
CA PRO A 12 6.78 23.79 -8.58
C PRO A 12 6.56 23.12 -9.94
N ALA A 13 6.31 23.89 -11.01
CA ALA A 13 6.19 23.37 -12.36
C ALA A 13 7.52 22.86 -12.94
N LEU A 14 8.63 23.57 -12.68
CA LEU A 14 9.96 23.16 -13.13
C LEU A 14 10.40 21.88 -12.43
N LEU A 15 10.24 21.81 -11.10
CA LEU A 15 10.56 20.61 -10.33
C LEU A 15 9.81 19.37 -10.85
N ARG A 16 8.52 19.50 -11.15
CA ARG A 16 7.72 18.41 -11.73
C ARG A 16 8.24 17.96 -13.08
N ARG A 17 8.60 18.89 -13.97
CA ARG A 17 9.18 18.57 -15.28
C ARG A 17 10.51 17.85 -15.14
N LEU A 18 11.37 18.30 -14.21
CA LEU A 18 12.65 17.64 -13.93
C LEU A 18 12.44 16.22 -13.39
N LEU A 19 11.54 16.03 -12.43
CA LEU A 19 11.21 14.70 -11.90
C LEU A 19 10.65 13.78 -12.99
N ALA A 20 9.76 14.29 -13.85
CA ALA A 20 9.21 13.54 -14.98
C ALA A 20 10.29 13.16 -15.99
N ALA A 21 11.20 14.09 -16.33
CA ALA A 21 12.32 13.85 -17.23
C ALA A 21 13.29 12.81 -16.64
N SER A 22 13.65 12.93 -15.37
CA SER A 22 14.50 11.95 -14.68
C SER A 22 13.85 10.56 -14.65
N ALA A 23 12.55 10.49 -14.39
CA ALA A 23 11.79 9.24 -14.43
C ALA A 23 11.80 8.64 -15.85
N ALA A 24 11.54 9.44 -16.88
CA ALA A 24 11.58 9.00 -18.27
C ALA A 24 12.97 8.50 -18.68
N THR A 25 14.05 9.20 -18.28
CA THR A 25 15.42 8.76 -18.51
C THR A 25 15.70 7.42 -17.84
N ALA A 26 15.30 7.24 -16.58
CA ALA A 26 15.46 5.97 -15.87
C ALA A 26 14.72 4.82 -16.57
N VAL A 27 13.51 5.08 -17.10
CA VAL A 27 12.75 4.12 -17.89
C VAL A 27 13.51 3.72 -19.14
N VAL A 28 14.02 4.67 -19.92
CA VAL A 28 14.78 4.37 -21.15
C VAL A 28 16.04 3.56 -20.83
N VAL A 29 16.84 4.01 -19.85
CA VAL A 29 18.09 3.34 -19.45
C VAL A 29 17.84 1.92 -18.96
N GLY A 30 16.79 1.69 -18.16
CA GLY A 30 16.45 0.35 -17.68
C GLY A 30 15.83 -0.54 -18.75
N SER A 31 15.03 0.00 -19.66
CA SER A 31 14.27 -0.80 -20.63
C SER A 31 15.14 -1.32 -21.77
N VAL A 32 16.14 -0.56 -22.24
CA VAL A 32 17.02 -0.99 -23.34
C VAL A 32 17.68 -2.34 -23.09
N PRO A 33 18.44 -2.56 -22.00
CA PRO A 33 19.06 -3.87 -21.75
C PRO A 33 18.02 -4.98 -21.53
N ALA A 34 16.89 -4.67 -20.90
CA ALA A 34 15.82 -5.65 -20.69
C ALA A 34 15.18 -6.11 -22.01
N ILE A 35 14.95 -5.20 -22.96
CA ILE A 35 14.41 -5.50 -24.29
C ILE A 35 15.41 -6.32 -25.12
N LEU A 36 16.71 -6.00 -25.04
CA LEU A 36 17.75 -6.73 -25.78
C LEU A 36 17.90 -8.18 -25.29
N SER A 37 17.66 -8.44 -24.01
CA SER A 37 17.70 -9.78 -23.41
C SER A 37 16.37 -10.53 -23.49
N TYR A 38 15.32 -9.92 -24.02
CA TYR A 38 13.98 -10.51 -24.04
C TYR A 38 13.86 -11.61 -25.11
N PRO A 39 13.40 -12.83 -24.77
CA PRO A 39 13.40 -13.97 -25.69
C PRO A 39 12.22 -13.99 -26.67
N GLY A 40 11.17 -13.19 -26.44
CA GLY A 40 9.97 -13.12 -27.28
C GLY A 40 10.06 -12.05 -28.38
N GLY A 41 8.90 -11.62 -28.88
CA GLY A 41 8.80 -10.55 -29.86
C GLY A 41 9.25 -9.20 -29.28
N THR A 42 10.21 -8.55 -29.95
CA THR A 42 10.74 -7.24 -29.52
C THR A 42 9.64 -6.18 -29.41
N TRP A 43 8.62 -6.24 -30.27
CA TRP A 43 7.49 -5.30 -30.24
C TRP A 43 6.70 -5.38 -28.92
N GLN A 44 6.44 -6.59 -28.42
CA GLN A 44 5.72 -6.82 -27.17
C GLN A 44 6.51 -6.24 -25.99
N ALA A 45 7.82 -6.46 -25.95
CA ALA A 45 8.69 -5.90 -24.91
C ALA A 45 8.76 -4.37 -24.97
N VAL A 46 8.89 -3.78 -26.17
CA VAL A 46 8.90 -2.31 -26.35
C VAL A 46 7.58 -1.69 -25.88
N LEU A 47 6.44 -2.25 -26.32
CA LEU A 47 5.12 -1.78 -25.94
C LEU A 47 4.90 -1.88 -24.42
N PHE A 48 5.26 -3.03 -23.83
CA PHE A 48 5.18 -3.24 -22.40
C PHE A 48 6.02 -2.23 -21.62
N CYS A 49 7.30 -2.04 -21.98
CA CYS A 49 8.18 -1.09 -21.31
C CYS A 49 7.68 0.35 -21.43
N LEU A 50 7.15 0.74 -22.60
CA LEU A 50 6.59 2.07 -22.81
C LEU A 50 5.36 2.34 -21.93
N ILE A 51 4.43 1.38 -21.84
CA ILE A 51 3.22 1.53 -21.03
C ILE A 51 3.53 1.44 -19.54
N SER A 52 4.23 0.38 -19.11
CA SER A 52 4.53 0.12 -17.69
C SER A 52 5.52 1.13 -17.11
N GLY A 53 6.57 1.49 -17.85
CA GLY A 53 7.53 2.52 -17.47
C GLY A 53 6.93 3.93 -17.55
N GLY A 54 6.04 4.18 -18.52
CA GLY A 54 5.30 5.44 -18.68
C GLY A 54 4.47 5.85 -17.46
N LEU A 55 4.15 4.92 -16.56
CA LEU A 55 3.48 5.22 -15.29
C LEU A 55 4.34 6.08 -14.34
N LEU A 56 5.67 5.98 -14.37
CA LEU A 56 6.56 6.79 -13.52
C LEU A 56 6.47 8.29 -13.81
N PRO A 57 6.66 8.78 -15.06
CA PRO A 57 6.45 10.18 -15.35
C PRO A 57 5.00 10.60 -15.11
N LEU A 58 3.99 9.75 -15.39
CA LEU A 58 2.59 10.08 -15.07
C LEU A 58 2.35 10.25 -13.57
N ALA A 59 3.01 9.49 -12.70
CA ALA A 59 2.93 9.67 -11.25
C ALA A 59 3.41 11.07 -10.83
N THR A 60 4.53 11.54 -11.40
CA THR A 60 5.08 12.87 -11.10
C THR A 60 4.23 14.03 -11.63
N LEU A 61 3.44 13.81 -12.69
CA LEU A 61 2.47 14.78 -13.19
C LEU A 61 1.21 14.83 -12.32
N ASN A 62 0.86 13.71 -11.67
CA ASN A 62 -0.33 13.54 -10.85
C ASN A 62 -0.12 13.75 -9.34
N LEU A 63 0.94 14.44 -8.90
CA LEU A 63 1.29 14.71 -7.48
C LEU A 63 0.19 15.35 -6.59
N HIS A 64 -0.97 15.67 -7.15
CA HIS A 64 -2.12 16.19 -6.42
C HIS A 64 -3.07 15.10 -5.89
N SER A 65 -2.99 13.88 -6.41
CA SER A 65 -3.86 12.77 -6.02
C SER A 65 -3.03 11.61 -5.50
N PRO A 66 -3.02 11.40 -4.16
CA PRO A 66 -2.28 10.31 -3.53
C PRO A 66 -2.60 8.94 -4.12
N PHE A 67 -3.88 8.67 -4.41
CA PHE A 67 -4.34 7.45 -5.07
C PHE A 67 -3.66 7.23 -6.42
N ARG A 68 -3.69 8.24 -7.30
CA ARG A 68 -3.12 8.14 -8.66
C ARG A 68 -1.61 7.97 -8.63
N VAL A 69 -0.92 8.75 -7.78
CA VAL A 69 0.54 8.67 -7.64
C VAL A 69 0.94 7.28 -7.17
N LEU A 70 0.34 6.78 -6.08
CA LEU A 70 0.74 5.52 -5.50
C LEU A 70 0.34 4.32 -6.35
N THR A 71 -0.84 4.35 -6.98
CA THR A 71 -1.23 3.29 -7.93
C THR A 71 -0.25 3.20 -9.10
N ALA A 72 0.12 4.34 -9.69
CA ALA A 72 1.09 4.38 -10.78
C ALA A 72 2.48 3.89 -10.33
N LEU A 73 2.96 4.32 -9.15
CA LEU A 73 4.26 3.90 -8.62
C LEU A 73 4.29 2.40 -8.29
N PHE A 74 3.29 1.88 -7.58
CA PHE A 74 3.25 0.47 -7.21
C PHE A 74 3.15 -0.45 -8.44
N LEU A 75 2.35 -0.07 -9.44
CA LEU A 75 2.28 -0.83 -10.68
C LEU A 75 3.57 -0.71 -11.51
N ALA A 76 4.20 0.46 -11.59
CA ALA A 76 5.51 0.59 -12.24
C ALA A 76 6.57 -0.29 -11.57
N LEU A 77 6.58 -0.36 -10.23
CA LEU A 77 7.50 -1.21 -9.49
C LEU A 77 7.18 -2.70 -9.67
N GLY A 78 5.91 -3.09 -9.61
CA GLY A 78 5.46 -4.47 -9.77
C GLY A 78 5.60 -5.03 -11.18
N PHE A 79 5.57 -4.17 -12.21
CA PHE A 79 5.65 -4.58 -13.61
C PHE A 79 6.97 -4.18 -14.26
N TRP A 80 7.20 -2.89 -14.48
CA TRP A 80 8.38 -2.39 -15.20
C TRP A 80 9.68 -2.73 -14.46
N ALA A 81 9.78 -2.42 -13.17
CA ALA A 81 11.02 -2.65 -12.44
C ALA A 81 11.35 -4.14 -12.29
N LYS A 82 10.33 -5.00 -12.08
CA LYS A 82 10.51 -6.46 -12.08
C LYS A 82 10.98 -6.99 -13.43
N PHE A 83 10.37 -6.53 -14.52
CA PHE A 83 10.78 -6.92 -15.87
C PHE A 83 12.24 -6.55 -16.14
N VAL A 84 12.64 -5.31 -15.81
CA VAL A 84 14.02 -4.85 -15.94
C VAL A 84 14.96 -5.69 -15.06
N ALA A 85 14.61 -5.92 -13.79
CA ALA A 85 15.43 -6.75 -12.91
C ALA A 85 15.60 -8.19 -13.45
N HIS A 86 14.54 -8.77 -14.01
CA HIS A 86 14.60 -10.12 -14.57
C HIS A 86 15.49 -10.19 -15.81
N PHE A 87 15.24 -9.36 -16.82
CA PHE A 87 15.92 -9.48 -18.12
C PHE A 87 17.25 -8.72 -18.21
N ALA A 88 17.40 -7.58 -17.54
CA ALA A 88 18.65 -6.81 -17.57
C ALA A 88 19.66 -7.31 -16.52
N VAL A 89 19.19 -7.84 -15.38
CA VAL A 89 20.06 -8.21 -14.25
C VAL A 89 20.06 -9.72 -13.99
N GLY A 90 19.11 -10.49 -14.53
CA GLY A 90 18.99 -11.93 -14.27
C GLY A 90 18.35 -12.27 -12.92
N ALA A 91 17.57 -11.34 -12.33
CA ALA A 91 16.92 -11.59 -11.05
C ALA A 91 15.75 -12.58 -11.19
N ALA A 92 15.75 -13.65 -10.40
CA ALA A 92 14.64 -14.59 -10.35
C ALA A 92 13.42 -14.03 -9.60
N PHE A 93 12.21 -14.37 -10.04
CA PHE A 93 10.98 -14.07 -9.30
C PHE A 93 11.00 -14.74 -7.93
N ILE A 94 10.60 -14.00 -6.90
CA ILE A 94 10.50 -14.52 -5.52
C ILE A 94 9.16 -15.22 -5.32
N GLU A 95 8.10 -14.60 -5.82
CA GLU A 95 6.77 -15.22 -5.79
C GLU A 95 6.68 -16.27 -6.91
N PRO A 96 5.94 -17.36 -6.67
CA PRO A 96 5.86 -18.45 -7.61
C PRO A 96 4.99 -18.07 -8.81
N ILE A 97 5.41 -18.53 -9.99
CA ILE A 97 4.82 -18.20 -11.29
C ILE A 97 3.99 -19.36 -11.88
N GLY A 98 3.53 -20.29 -11.04
CA GLY A 98 2.71 -21.44 -11.46
C GLY A 98 3.38 -22.31 -12.52
N ASN A 99 2.58 -22.79 -13.48
CA ASN A 99 3.03 -23.63 -14.59
C ASN A 99 3.63 -22.84 -15.77
N PHE A 100 4.10 -21.61 -15.54
CA PHE A 100 4.59 -20.76 -16.62
C PHE A 100 5.80 -21.38 -17.32
N ALA A 101 5.63 -21.73 -18.60
CA ALA A 101 6.59 -22.53 -19.36
C ALA A 101 7.89 -21.78 -19.73
N GLY A 102 7.93 -20.45 -19.58
CA GLY A 102 9.12 -19.65 -19.91
C GLY A 102 9.42 -19.55 -21.42
N THR A 103 8.56 -20.06 -22.29
CA THR A 103 8.75 -19.99 -23.74
C THR A 103 8.57 -18.57 -24.27
N PRO A 104 9.18 -18.21 -25.41
CA PRO A 104 8.99 -16.91 -26.06
C PRO A 104 7.51 -16.51 -26.22
N ALA A 105 6.67 -17.45 -26.66
CA ALA A 105 5.24 -17.22 -26.86
C ALA A 105 4.48 -16.98 -25.53
N ALA A 106 4.81 -17.73 -24.47
CA ALA A 106 4.20 -17.55 -23.16
C ALA A 106 4.52 -16.16 -22.58
N TRP A 107 5.76 -15.70 -22.77
CA TRP A 107 6.17 -14.35 -22.41
C TRP A 107 5.40 -13.27 -23.19
N ASP A 108 5.28 -13.42 -24.51
CA ASP A 108 4.54 -12.46 -25.34
C ASP A 108 3.07 -12.36 -24.94
N GLN A 109 2.44 -13.49 -24.60
CA GLN A 109 1.07 -13.53 -24.09
C GLN A 109 0.96 -12.80 -22.74
N ALA A 110 1.86 -13.08 -21.80
CA ALA A 110 1.87 -12.42 -20.49
C ALA A 110 2.05 -10.90 -20.61
N LEU A 111 3.02 -10.44 -21.43
CA LEU A 111 3.26 -9.03 -21.66
C LEU A 111 2.09 -8.34 -22.37
N THR A 112 1.38 -9.04 -23.26
CA THR A 112 0.19 -8.51 -23.92
C THR A 112 -0.94 -8.26 -22.91
N ILE A 113 -1.23 -9.23 -22.04
CA ILE A 113 -2.24 -9.09 -20.99
C ILE A 113 -1.86 -7.99 -19.99
N ALA A 114 -0.60 -7.97 -19.54
CA ALA A 114 -0.10 -6.94 -18.63
C ALA A 114 -0.19 -5.55 -19.27
N SER A 115 0.24 -5.41 -20.52
CA SER A 115 0.17 -4.14 -21.26
C SER A 115 -1.26 -3.64 -21.41
N ALA A 116 -2.24 -4.52 -21.67
CA ALA A 116 -3.64 -4.13 -21.78
C ALA A 116 -4.20 -3.59 -20.45
N GLY A 117 -3.94 -4.28 -19.33
CA GLY A 117 -4.34 -3.80 -18.00
C GLY A 117 -3.70 -2.46 -17.65
N LEU A 118 -2.39 -2.32 -17.87
CA LEU A 118 -1.66 -1.07 -17.58
C LEU A 118 -2.05 0.07 -18.54
N ALA A 119 -2.40 -0.22 -19.79
CA ALA A 119 -2.96 0.77 -20.71
C ALA A 119 -4.30 1.32 -20.21
N GLY A 120 -5.13 0.48 -19.56
CA GLY A 120 -6.35 0.92 -18.89
C GLY A 120 -6.05 1.92 -17.76
N VAL A 121 -5.01 1.66 -16.97
CA VAL A 121 -4.52 2.59 -15.94
C VAL A 121 -4.06 3.90 -16.57
N VAL A 122 -3.22 3.87 -17.61
CA VAL A 122 -2.74 5.06 -18.32
C VAL A 122 -3.93 5.88 -18.85
N ALA A 123 -4.89 5.24 -19.50
CA ALA A 123 -6.09 5.89 -20.02
C ALA A 123 -6.86 6.61 -18.90
N ALA A 124 -7.13 5.93 -17.77
CA ALA A 124 -7.80 6.54 -16.63
C ALA A 124 -7.01 7.73 -16.06
N LEU A 125 -5.69 7.62 -15.90
CA LEU A 125 -4.83 8.69 -15.39
C LEU A 125 -4.81 9.93 -16.31
N VAL A 126 -4.92 9.74 -17.62
CA VAL A 126 -4.96 10.84 -18.61
C VAL A 126 -6.36 11.48 -18.68
N CYS A 127 -7.43 10.69 -18.55
CA CYS A 127 -8.80 11.17 -18.64
C CYS A 127 -9.29 11.88 -17.36
N MET A 128 -8.93 11.37 -16.18
CA MET A 128 -9.48 11.84 -14.89
C MET A 128 -9.23 13.32 -14.56
N PRO A 129 -8.06 13.94 -14.84
CA PRO A 129 -7.85 15.36 -14.56
C PRO A 129 -8.89 16.29 -15.21
N ARG A 130 -9.54 15.85 -16.30
CA ARG A 130 -10.58 16.63 -16.99
C ARG A 130 -11.96 16.52 -16.32
N LEU A 131 -12.16 15.47 -15.51
CA LEU A 131 -13.44 15.13 -14.89
C LEU A 131 -13.52 15.56 -13.42
N GLU A 132 -12.41 15.98 -12.81
CA GLU A 132 -12.38 16.39 -11.41
C GLU A 132 -12.85 17.83 -11.22
N PRO A 133 -13.95 18.05 -10.46
CA PRO A 133 -14.24 19.34 -9.87
C PRO A 133 -13.04 19.92 -9.16
N ARG A 134 -12.70 21.17 -9.51
CA ARG A 134 -11.64 21.91 -8.83
C ARG A 134 -11.93 21.91 -7.32
N PRO A 135 -10.92 21.62 -6.48
CA PRO A 135 -11.09 21.72 -5.04
C PRO A 135 -11.63 23.10 -4.68
N GLN A 136 -12.81 23.16 -4.10
CA GLN A 136 -13.30 24.42 -3.55
C GLN A 136 -12.52 24.67 -2.26
N PRO A 137 -11.92 25.87 -2.07
CA PRO A 137 -11.33 26.21 -0.79
C PRO A 137 -12.43 26.10 0.26
N ALA A 138 -12.22 25.25 1.26
CA ALA A 138 -13.16 25.07 2.35
C ALA A 138 -13.44 26.42 3.00
N GLY A 139 -14.70 26.88 2.93
CA GLY A 139 -15.15 28.09 3.62
C GLY A 139 -14.85 27.95 5.12
N GLY A 140 -14.12 28.92 5.68
CA GLY A 140 -13.42 28.86 6.97
C GLY A 140 -14.27 28.80 8.24
N GLY A 141 -15.49 28.26 8.19
CA GLY A 141 -16.31 28.04 9.38
C GLY A 141 -16.03 26.66 9.96
N SER A 142 -15.11 26.53 10.92
CA SER A 142 -15.11 25.41 11.87
C SER A 142 -15.56 25.86 13.26
N ALA A 143 -16.14 24.93 14.01
CA ALA A 143 -16.68 25.06 15.36
C ALA A 143 -15.85 25.88 16.35
N ASP A 144 -16.50 26.65 17.22
CA ASP A 144 -15.92 27.10 18.50
C ASP A 144 -15.45 25.90 19.35
N LEU A 145 -16.15 24.77 19.27
CA LEU A 145 -15.89 23.59 20.09
C LEU A 145 -14.56 22.90 19.74
N LEU A 146 -14.21 22.83 18.44
CA LEU A 146 -12.90 22.33 18.00
C LEU A 146 -11.77 23.27 18.44
N VAL A 147 -12.01 24.59 18.49
CA VAL A 147 -11.02 25.55 18.98
C VAL A 147 -10.77 25.35 20.48
N ARG A 148 -11.85 25.16 21.26
CA ARG A 148 -11.77 25.01 22.72
C ARG A 148 -11.22 23.66 23.15
N PHE A 149 -11.72 22.57 22.58
CA PHE A 149 -11.45 21.21 23.05
C PHE A 149 -10.67 20.33 22.07
N GLY A 150 -10.34 20.82 20.87
CA GLY A 150 -9.80 19.95 19.82
C GLY A 150 -8.49 19.25 20.19
N VAL A 151 -7.60 19.90 20.96
CA VAL A 151 -6.37 19.25 21.46
C VAL A 151 -6.70 18.12 22.44
N ALA A 152 -7.65 18.34 23.36
CA ALA A 152 -8.09 17.30 24.29
C ALA A 152 -8.75 16.13 23.55
N ILE A 153 -9.60 16.41 22.55
CA ILE A 153 -10.20 15.39 21.68
C ILE A 153 -9.12 14.58 20.96
N LEU A 154 -8.09 15.24 20.42
CA LEU A 154 -6.97 14.57 19.76
C LEU A 154 -6.21 13.66 20.73
N VAL A 155 -5.89 14.14 21.94
CA VAL A 155 -5.19 13.34 22.96
C VAL A 155 -6.02 12.13 23.39
N ILE A 156 -7.30 12.32 23.70
CA ILE A 156 -8.22 11.22 24.05
C ILE A 156 -8.31 10.21 22.89
N SER A 157 -8.42 10.70 21.66
CA SER A 157 -8.46 9.84 20.47
C SER A 157 -7.18 9.03 20.30
N SER A 158 -6.01 9.64 20.54
CA SER A 158 -4.72 8.94 20.48
C SER A 158 -4.56 7.88 21.57
N VAL A 159 -5.07 8.14 22.79
CA VAL A 159 -5.08 7.14 23.87
C VAL A 159 -6.00 5.97 23.52
N LEU A 160 -7.19 6.25 22.99
CA LEU A 160 -8.11 5.21 22.55
C LEU A 160 -7.52 4.40 21.38
N ALA A 161 -6.86 5.06 20.43
CA ALA A 161 -6.15 4.41 19.34
C ALA A 161 -5.08 3.44 19.87
N LEU A 162 -4.26 3.86 20.84
CA LEU A 162 -3.28 2.99 21.49
C LEU A 162 -3.94 1.76 22.13
N ALA A 163 -5.09 1.94 22.80
CA ALA A 163 -5.83 0.82 23.38
C ALA A 163 -6.34 -0.16 22.30
N VAL A 164 -6.84 0.34 21.18
CA VAL A 164 -7.27 -0.48 20.04
C VAL A 164 -6.09 -1.24 19.41
N PHE A 165 -4.93 -0.60 19.25
CA PHE A 165 -3.73 -1.28 18.74
C PHE A 165 -3.18 -2.31 19.71
N ALA A 166 -3.20 -2.04 21.02
CA ALA A 166 -2.80 -3.01 22.04
C ALA A 166 -3.75 -4.21 22.05
N PHE A 167 -5.07 -3.97 21.95
CA PHE A 167 -6.08 -5.01 21.82
C PHE A 167 -5.84 -5.87 20.56
N ASN A 168 -5.62 -5.23 19.40
CA ASN A 168 -5.32 -5.94 18.16
C ASN A 168 -4.01 -6.75 18.25
N TYR A 169 -2.96 -6.20 18.86
CA TYR A 169 -1.67 -6.89 19.02
C TYR A 169 -1.81 -8.14 19.91
N GLY A 170 -2.53 -8.01 21.03
CA GLY A 170 -2.75 -9.11 21.98
C GLY A 170 -3.54 -10.27 21.37
N TYR A 171 -4.65 -9.95 20.68
CA TYR A 171 -5.60 -10.93 20.14
C TYR A 171 -5.38 -11.28 18.66
N ALA A 172 -4.43 -10.63 17.99
CA ALA A 172 -4.12 -10.82 16.57
C ALA A 172 -5.35 -10.70 15.64
N ILE A 173 -6.27 -9.77 15.92
CA ILE A 173 -7.51 -9.62 15.13
C ILE A 173 -7.20 -9.39 13.64
N LEU A 174 -6.34 -8.42 13.37
CA LEU A 174 -5.80 -8.13 12.05
C LEU A 174 -4.27 -8.11 12.13
N ARG A 175 -3.67 -9.30 12.17
CA ARG A 175 -2.21 -9.48 12.11
C ARG A 175 -1.84 -10.28 10.87
N ILE A 176 -1.07 -9.66 9.97
CA ILE A 176 -0.76 -10.24 8.66
C ILE A 176 0.06 -11.50 8.85
N GLY A 177 -0.44 -12.61 8.31
CA GLY A 177 0.21 -13.90 8.37
C GLY A 177 -0.20 -14.75 9.57
N PHE A 178 -1.05 -14.28 10.47
CA PHE A 178 -1.44 -15.00 11.68
C PHE A 178 -2.93 -15.35 11.68
N VAL A 179 -3.27 -16.49 12.27
CA VAL A 179 -4.65 -16.82 12.60
C VAL A 179 -5.09 -15.97 13.81
N PRO A 180 -6.27 -15.32 13.78
CA PRO A 180 -6.76 -14.55 14.93
C PRO A 180 -6.89 -15.42 16.18
N LYS A 181 -6.39 -14.92 17.32
CA LYS A 181 -6.53 -15.63 18.61
C LYS A 181 -7.93 -15.49 19.19
N LEU A 182 -8.62 -14.40 18.84
CA LEU A 182 -10.02 -14.16 19.21
C LEU A 182 -10.85 -14.09 17.92
N SER A 183 -11.76 -15.04 17.76
CA SER A 183 -12.75 -15.03 16.68
C SER A 183 -13.87 -14.05 17.02
N LEU A 184 -13.75 -12.81 16.54
CA LEU A 184 -14.83 -11.84 16.65
C LEU A 184 -15.97 -12.18 15.69
N HIS A 185 -17.20 -11.90 16.12
CA HIS A 185 -18.34 -11.94 15.22
C HIS A 185 -18.10 -10.98 14.02
N PRO A 186 -18.47 -11.32 12.78
CA PRO A 186 -18.20 -10.50 11.60
C PRO A 186 -18.59 -9.02 11.74
N PHE A 187 -19.73 -8.73 12.39
CA PHE A 187 -20.19 -7.35 12.66
C PHE A 187 -19.25 -6.52 13.56
N LEU A 188 -18.41 -7.16 14.38
CA LEU A 188 -17.40 -6.50 15.20
C LEU A 188 -16.01 -6.58 14.56
N TYR A 189 -15.69 -7.72 13.93
CA TYR A 189 -14.43 -7.92 13.25
C TYR A 189 -14.18 -6.83 12.20
N VAL A 190 -15.16 -6.62 11.33
CA VAL A 190 -15.07 -5.69 10.20
C VAL A 190 -14.72 -4.26 10.64
N PRO A 191 -15.49 -3.59 11.54
CA PRO A 191 -15.15 -2.23 11.95
C PRO A 191 -13.84 -2.15 12.74
N VAL A 192 -13.48 -3.18 13.53
CA VAL A 192 -12.20 -3.22 14.25
C VAL A 192 -11.03 -3.34 13.27
N ALA A 193 -11.12 -4.24 12.29
CA ALA A 193 -10.10 -4.41 11.26
C ALA A 193 -9.94 -3.13 10.42
N PHE A 194 -11.04 -2.47 10.06
CA PHE A 194 -11.00 -1.17 9.38
C PHE A 194 -10.34 -0.09 10.25
N ALA A 195 -10.74 0.01 11.53
CA ALA A 195 -10.19 1.00 12.45
C ALA A 195 -8.67 0.84 12.61
N VAL A 196 -8.20 -0.39 12.84
CA VAL A 196 -6.78 -0.73 12.99
C VAL A 196 -5.98 -0.46 11.71
N SER A 197 -6.57 -0.73 10.54
CA SER A 197 -5.84 -0.60 9.27
C SER A 197 -5.77 0.83 8.74
N TRP A 198 -6.87 1.59 8.82
CA TRP A 198 -6.97 2.92 8.19
C TRP A 198 -7.88 3.90 8.92
N GLY A 199 -8.90 3.43 9.63
CA GLY A 199 -9.92 4.29 10.23
C GLY A 199 -9.36 5.23 11.31
N ILE A 200 -8.44 4.75 12.15
CA ILE A 200 -7.77 5.56 13.17
C ILE A 200 -6.91 6.65 12.51
N LEU A 201 -6.06 6.31 11.55
CA LEU A 201 -5.26 7.30 10.81
C LEU A 201 -6.14 8.36 10.15
N LEU A 202 -7.22 7.94 9.48
CA LEU A 202 -8.18 8.83 8.82
C LEU A 202 -8.75 9.85 9.81
N TRP A 203 -9.17 9.38 10.99
CA TRP A 203 -9.68 10.22 12.06
C TRP A 203 -8.62 11.18 12.62
N LEU A 204 -7.45 10.66 13.02
CA LEU A 204 -6.40 11.45 13.67
C LEU A 204 -5.82 12.52 12.73
N LEU A 205 -5.56 12.19 11.46
CA LEU A 205 -5.09 13.19 10.50
C LEU A 205 -6.19 14.19 10.14
N GLY A 206 -7.46 13.77 10.11
CA GLY A 206 -8.60 14.66 9.98
C GLY A 206 -8.66 15.72 11.09
N LEU A 207 -8.59 15.29 12.35
CA LEU A 207 -8.54 16.19 13.51
C LEU A 207 -7.31 17.11 13.49
N THR A 208 -6.14 16.53 13.19
CA THR A 208 -4.87 17.27 13.13
C THR A 208 -4.93 18.39 12.10
N TRP A 209 -5.48 18.10 10.92
CA TRP A 209 -5.66 19.10 9.87
C TRP A 209 -6.50 20.29 10.35
N TRP A 210 -7.65 20.04 10.98
CA TRP A 210 -8.50 21.10 11.51
C TRP A 210 -7.82 21.92 12.61
N LEU A 211 -7.01 21.28 13.47
CA LEU A 211 -6.23 21.97 14.50
C LEU A 211 -5.13 22.87 13.91
N ILE A 212 -4.49 22.45 12.82
CA ILE A 212 -3.50 23.28 12.11
C ILE A 212 -4.19 24.49 11.46
N GLU A 213 -5.36 24.30 10.83
CA GLU A 213 -6.14 25.43 10.27
C GLU A 213 -6.56 26.45 11.34
N ARG A 214 -6.63 26.03 12.60
CA ARG A 214 -6.89 26.89 13.77
C ARG A 214 -5.65 27.45 14.44
N GLY A 215 -4.45 27.19 13.90
CA GLY A 215 -3.19 27.63 14.48
C GLY A 215 -2.87 27.00 15.84
N ARG A 216 -3.54 25.88 16.19
CA ARG A 216 -3.32 25.16 17.46
C ARG A 216 -2.18 24.16 17.36
N LEU A 217 -1.86 23.70 16.15
CA LEU A 217 -0.75 22.79 15.87
C LEU A 217 0.06 23.29 14.66
N PRO A 218 1.37 22.99 14.60
CA PRO A 218 2.18 23.27 13.42
C PRO A 218 1.89 22.25 12.29
N PRO A 219 2.12 22.61 11.01
CA PRO A 219 1.92 21.70 9.87
C PRO A 219 2.66 20.35 9.96
N SER A 220 3.84 20.34 10.60
CA SER A 220 4.63 19.12 10.83
C SER A 220 3.92 18.07 11.70
N ALA A 221 2.90 18.47 12.47
CA ALA A 221 2.12 17.55 13.30
C ALA A 221 1.45 16.44 12.48
N LEU A 222 1.07 16.69 11.22
CA LEU A 222 0.52 15.66 10.33
C LEU A 222 1.47 14.48 10.15
N VAL A 223 2.76 14.77 9.95
CA VAL A 223 3.76 13.73 9.73
C VAL A 223 4.12 13.03 11.05
N TYR A 224 4.21 13.76 12.16
CA TYR A 224 4.48 13.15 13.47
C TYR A 224 3.36 12.20 13.92
N ILE A 225 2.11 12.62 13.77
CA ILE A 225 0.95 11.79 14.15
C ILE A 225 0.85 10.57 13.23
N ALA A 226 1.03 10.75 11.93
CA ALA A 226 1.10 9.64 10.98
C ALA A 226 2.24 8.66 11.27
N ALA A 227 3.42 9.16 11.68
CA ALA A 227 4.56 8.32 12.02
C ALA A 227 4.35 7.56 13.35
N ALA A 228 3.86 8.24 14.38
CA ALA A 228 3.57 7.61 15.67
C ALA A 228 2.49 6.53 15.54
N GLU A 229 1.40 6.84 14.85
CA GLU A 229 0.31 5.89 14.64
C GLU A 229 0.73 4.77 13.67
N GLY A 230 1.45 5.08 12.59
CA GLY A 230 1.99 4.09 11.66
C GLY A 230 2.97 3.11 12.32
N ALA A 231 3.72 3.55 13.33
CA ALA A 231 4.55 2.69 14.17
C ALA A 231 3.71 1.71 15.00
N LEU A 232 2.63 2.20 15.63
CA LEU A 232 1.69 1.35 16.37
C LEU A 232 0.99 0.36 15.44
N ALA A 233 0.49 0.81 14.28
CA ALA A 233 -0.14 -0.04 13.27
C ALA A 233 0.82 -1.10 12.74
N THR A 234 2.09 -0.74 12.49
CA THR A 234 3.14 -1.67 12.03
C THR A 234 3.38 -2.80 13.02
N LEU A 235 3.56 -2.47 14.31
CA LEU A 235 3.74 -3.45 15.37
C LEU A 235 2.48 -4.30 15.57
N SER A 236 1.32 -3.66 15.65
CA SER A 236 0.04 -4.31 15.90
C SER A 236 -0.37 -5.28 14.79
N MET A 237 -0.18 -4.89 13.53
CA MET A 237 -0.52 -5.71 12.35
C MET A 237 0.60 -6.65 11.90
N GLY A 238 1.81 -6.54 12.48
CA GLY A 238 2.99 -7.30 12.01
C GLY A 238 3.40 -6.97 10.57
N SER A 239 3.17 -5.73 10.13
CA SER A 239 3.32 -5.32 8.73
C SER A 239 4.27 -4.13 8.57
N ARG A 240 5.46 -4.42 8.02
CA ARG A 240 6.54 -3.46 7.77
C ARG A 240 6.15 -2.30 6.84
N VAL A 241 5.18 -2.52 5.96
CA VAL A 241 4.74 -1.54 4.97
C VAL A 241 3.84 -0.46 5.58
N GLN A 242 3.15 -0.75 6.70
CA GLN A 242 2.17 0.18 7.25
C GLN A 242 2.78 1.53 7.61
N MET A 243 3.92 1.55 8.31
CA MET A 243 4.62 2.79 8.65
C MET A 243 4.90 3.67 7.41
N ILE A 244 5.32 3.06 6.30
CA ILE A 244 5.61 3.79 5.05
C ILE A 244 4.33 4.45 4.53
N LEU A 245 3.23 3.68 4.43
CA LEU A 245 1.99 4.19 3.88
C LEU A 245 1.35 5.28 4.75
N HIS A 246 1.39 5.10 6.07
CA HIS A 246 0.84 6.07 7.01
C HIS A 246 1.60 7.39 6.92
N VAL A 247 2.95 7.33 6.94
CA VAL A 247 3.80 8.51 6.74
C VAL A 247 3.57 9.16 5.37
N LEU A 248 3.41 8.37 4.30
CA LEU A 248 3.07 8.90 2.98
C LEU A 248 1.75 9.66 2.99
N ALA A 249 0.71 9.17 3.67
CA ALA A 249 -0.55 9.90 3.82
C ALA A 249 -0.36 11.24 4.52
N GLY A 250 0.43 11.28 5.60
CA GLY A 250 0.79 12.51 6.29
C GLY A 250 1.58 13.49 5.42
N LEU A 251 2.52 13.00 4.61
CA LEU A 251 3.30 13.80 3.65
C LEU A 251 2.43 14.35 2.52
N PHE A 252 1.50 13.57 1.98
CA PHE A 252 0.55 14.04 0.98
C PHE A 252 -0.40 15.10 1.54
N ALA A 253 -0.90 14.89 2.75
CA ALA A 253 -1.70 15.90 3.46
C ALA A 253 -0.90 17.20 3.61
N LEU A 254 0.32 17.12 4.14
CA LEU A 254 1.20 18.28 4.28
C LEU A 254 1.47 18.97 2.94
N GLY A 255 1.73 18.22 1.87
CA GLY A 255 1.92 18.75 0.52
C GLY A 255 0.69 19.51 0.00
N CYS A 256 -0.51 19.01 0.29
CA CYS A 256 -1.76 19.73 -0.01
C CYS A 256 -1.86 21.05 0.77
N GLY A 257 -1.49 21.04 2.06
CA GLY A 257 -1.46 22.25 2.90
C GLY A 257 -0.44 23.29 2.42
N MET A 258 0.75 22.85 2.02
CA MET A 258 1.75 23.75 1.40
C MET A 258 1.22 24.39 0.12
N ARG A 259 0.51 23.61 -0.72
CA ARG A 259 -0.03 24.09 -2.00
C ARG A 259 -1.23 25.03 -1.86
N TRP A 260 -2.19 24.69 -0.99
CA TRP A 260 -3.48 25.37 -0.94
C TRP A 260 -3.63 26.36 0.22
N ARG A 261 -2.90 26.14 1.32
CA ARG A 261 -2.90 27.02 2.49
C ARG A 261 -1.60 27.83 2.62
N GLY A 262 -0.64 27.62 1.72
CA GLY A 262 0.64 28.33 1.74
C GLY A 262 1.52 27.97 2.93
N TRP A 263 1.29 26.80 3.56
CA TRP A 263 2.14 26.34 4.67
C TRP A 263 3.60 26.23 4.20
N ARG A 264 4.52 26.58 5.10
CA ARG A 264 5.96 26.48 4.85
C ARG A 264 6.59 25.68 5.96
N ILE A 265 7.48 24.75 5.59
CA ILE A 265 8.35 24.05 6.51
C ILE A 265 9.77 24.51 6.23
N SER A 266 10.45 24.97 7.26
CA SER A 266 11.88 25.30 7.17
C SER A 266 12.70 24.05 6.92
N ILE A 267 13.89 24.21 6.34
CA ILE A 267 14.84 23.09 6.19
C ILE A 267 15.17 22.44 7.54
N THR A 268 15.26 23.23 8.61
CA THR A 268 15.44 22.74 9.98
C THR A 268 14.25 21.92 10.46
N GLY A 269 13.02 22.29 10.09
CA GLY A 269 11.82 21.51 10.35
C GLY A 269 11.82 20.18 9.58
N LEU A 270 12.26 20.17 8.33
CA LEU A 270 12.40 18.96 7.54
C LEU A 270 13.46 18.01 8.11
N LEU A 271 14.62 18.54 8.53
CA LEU A 271 15.65 17.75 9.20
C LEU A 271 15.16 17.18 10.52
N LYS A 272 14.43 17.96 11.33
CA LYS A 272 13.78 17.46 12.55
C LYS A 272 12.79 16.34 12.26
N LEU A 273 11.95 16.49 11.24
CA LEU A 273 11.04 15.43 10.78
C LEU A 273 11.83 14.16 10.45
N ALA A 274 12.89 14.27 9.64
CA ALA A 274 13.70 13.12 9.25
C ALA A 274 14.37 12.44 10.45
N VAL A 275 14.98 13.23 11.35
CA VAL A 275 15.67 12.73 12.56
C VAL A 275 14.72 12.02 13.52
N ILE A 276 13.44 12.40 13.58
CA ILE A 276 12.45 11.76 14.45
C ILE A 276 11.82 10.54 13.77
N VAL A 277 11.41 10.68 12.50
CA VAL A 277 10.66 9.64 11.78
C VAL A 277 11.57 8.47 11.36
N ALA A 278 12.83 8.73 10.98
CA ALA A 278 13.72 7.67 10.50
C ALA A 278 14.08 6.64 11.59
N PRO A 279 14.47 7.01 12.82
CA PRO A 279 14.70 6.04 13.89
C PRO A 279 13.44 5.27 14.25
N LEU A 280 12.27 5.91 14.24
CA LEU A 280 11.00 5.23 14.50
C LEU A 280 10.68 4.19 13.41
N PHE A 281 10.91 4.54 12.14
CA PHE A 281 10.77 3.61 11.03
C PHE A 281 11.75 2.44 11.13
N ILE A 282 13.04 2.70 11.38
CA ILE A 282 14.07 1.66 11.51
C ILE A 282 13.75 0.75 12.72
N GLY A 283 13.40 1.34 13.87
CA GLY A 283 13.06 0.59 15.07
C GLY A 283 11.86 -0.31 14.88
N THR A 284 10.77 0.19 14.29
CA THR A 284 9.57 -0.62 14.01
C THR A 284 9.83 -1.71 12.96
N LEU A 285 10.63 -1.42 11.93
CA LEU A 285 11.05 -2.40 10.94
C LEU A 285 11.82 -3.57 11.58
N LEU A 286 12.77 -3.26 12.46
CA LEU A 286 13.57 -4.27 13.17
C LEU A 286 12.68 -5.08 14.13
N LEU A 287 11.85 -4.41 14.94
CA LEU A 287 10.96 -5.07 15.90
C LEU A 287 10.01 -6.05 15.21
N VAL A 288 9.33 -5.64 14.13
CA VAL A 288 8.42 -6.53 13.38
C VAL A 288 9.19 -7.67 12.72
N SER A 289 10.40 -7.43 12.23
CA SER A 289 11.20 -8.50 11.61
C SER A 289 11.61 -9.55 12.64
N VAL A 290 12.05 -9.13 13.83
CA VAL A 290 12.42 -10.02 14.94
C VAL A 290 11.19 -10.77 15.46
N ASP A 291 10.08 -10.07 15.70
CA ASP A 291 8.82 -10.66 16.17
C ASP A 291 8.30 -11.74 15.19
N ARG A 292 8.36 -11.48 13.89
CA ARG A 292 7.99 -12.48 12.86
C ARG A 292 8.94 -13.66 12.83
N ALA A 293 10.24 -13.43 12.94
CA ALA A 293 11.24 -14.51 12.95
C ALA A 293 11.04 -15.45 14.14
N ILE A 294 10.84 -14.89 15.34
CA ILE A 294 10.56 -15.67 16.55
C ILE A 294 9.27 -16.46 16.40
N SER A 295 8.19 -15.79 15.99
CA SER A 295 6.88 -16.44 15.86
C SER A 295 6.90 -17.57 14.82
N PHE A 296 7.66 -17.41 13.73
CA PHE A 296 7.83 -18.44 12.70
C PHE A 296 8.64 -19.64 13.19
N ALA A 297 9.74 -19.39 13.92
CA ALA A 297 10.54 -20.43 14.54
C ALA A 297 9.72 -21.27 15.53
N GLU A 298 8.86 -20.62 16.32
CA GLU A 298 7.94 -21.29 17.24
C GLU A 298 6.91 -22.17 16.50
N ALA A 299 6.33 -21.69 15.39
CA ALA A 299 5.39 -22.50 14.62
C ALA A 299 6.04 -23.74 13.99
N ILE A 300 7.24 -23.62 13.43
CA ILE A 300 7.96 -24.78 12.87
C ILE A 300 8.21 -25.82 13.97
N ALA A 301 8.60 -25.39 15.17
CA ALA A 301 8.88 -26.29 16.28
C ALA A 301 7.65 -27.10 16.74
N THR A 302 6.43 -26.61 16.46
CA THR A 302 5.18 -27.29 16.85
C THR A 302 4.63 -28.27 15.80
N VAL A 303 5.16 -28.29 14.57
CA VAL A 303 4.67 -29.22 13.53
C VAL A 303 5.12 -30.65 13.88
N PRO A 304 4.21 -31.62 14.08
CA PRO A 304 4.56 -33.00 14.37
C PRO A 304 5.45 -33.58 13.27
N ALA A 305 6.49 -34.33 13.65
CA ALA A 305 7.45 -34.93 12.72
C ALA A 305 6.79 -35.88 11.69
N GLU A 306 5.63 -36.44 12.03
CA GLU A 306 4.85 -37.32 11.14
C GLU A 306 4.29 -36.58 9.92
N THR A 307 3.91 -35.30 10.05
CA THR A 307 3.41 -34.50 8.91
C THR A 307 4.54 -34.02 8.00
N ALA A 308 5.76 -33.87 8.55
CA ALA A 308 6.93 -33.43 7.77
C ALA A 308 7.39 -34.47 6.73
N GLY A 309 7.05 -35.75 6.91
CA GLY A 309 7.45 -36.86 6.03
C GLY A 309 6.74 -36.93 4.68
N GLN A 310 5.66 -36.18 4.46
CA GLN A 310 4.90 -36.20 3.19
C GLN A 310 5.20 -35.01 2.26
N THR A 311 6.03 -34.06 2.69
CA THR A 311 6.39 -32.84 1.93
C THR A 311 7.80 -32.86 1.37
N THR A 312 8.44 -34.03 1.23
CA THR A 312 9.72 -34.13 0.54
C THR A 312 9.50 -34.05 -0.97
N ALA A 313 9.80 -32.86 -1.52
CA ALA A 313 10.30 -32.77 -2.88
C ALA A 313 11.39 -33.84 -3.09
N PRO A 314 11.39 -34.57 -4.22
CA PRO A 314 12.32 -35.68 -4.44
C PRO A 314 13.74 -35.12 -4.58
N GLY A 315 14.58 -35.38 -3.58
CA GLY A 315 16.02 -35.13 -3.63
C GLY A 315 16.52 -34.24 -2.50
N ASN A 316 16.77 -34.83 -1.33
CA ASN A 316 18.03 -34.68 -0.58
C ASN A 316 18.00 -35.55 0.68
N ALA A 317 19.20 -36.04 1.04
CA ALA A 317 19.48 -37.13 1.96
C ALA A 317 18.73 -37.10 3.30
N ALA A 318 18.34 -38.29 3.75
CA ALA A 318 17.72 -38.54 5.05
C ALA A 318 18.55 -37.95 6.20
N PRO A 319 17.97 -37.13 7.09
CA PRO A 319 18.68 -36.64 8.26
C PRO A 319 18.92 -37.79 9.27
N SER A 320 20.14 -37.85 9.81
CA SER A 320 20.52 -38.81 10.84
C SER A 320 19.70 -38.63 12.12
N ARG A 321 19.25 -39.75 12.70
CA ARG A 321 18.33 -39.80 13.86
C ARG A 321 18.95 -39.47 15.22
N ASP A 322 20.24 -39.10 15.27
CA ASP A 322 21.00 -39.05 16.54
C ASP A 322 21.30 -37.62 17.05
N ALA A 323 20.60 -36.60 16.57
CA ALA A 323 20.77 -35.25 17.10
C ALA A 323 20.09 -35.11 18.47
N ALA A 324 20.90 -35.08 19.54
CA ALA A 324 20.47 -34.74 20.90
C ALA A 324 19.58 -33.48 20.89
N PRO A 325 18.60 -33.37 21.83
CA PRO A 325 17.70 -32.23 21.90
C PRO A 325 18.51 -30.95 22.13
N ILE A 326 18.75 -30.21 21.05
CA ILE A 326 19.29 -28.85 21.13
C ILE A 326 18.26 -28.04 21.90
N ASP A 327 18.71 -27.44 23.00
CA ASP A 327 17.93 -26.55 23.86
C ASP A 327 17.15 -25.52 23.02
N ALA A 328 15.85 -25.39 23.31
CA ALA A 328 14.95 -24.49 22.60
C ALA A 328 15.43 -23.03 22.67
N GLU A 329 16.09 -22.65 23.77
CA GLU A 329 16.70 -21.34 23.94
C GLU A 329 17.81 -21.10 22.91
N LYS A 330 18.71 -22.07 22.75
CA LYS A 330 19.80 -21.99 21.77
C LYS A 330 19.28 -21.95 20.33
N LYS A 331 18.19 -22.67 20.02
CA LYS A 331 17.50 -22.57 18.72
C LYS A 331 16.94 -21.16 18.49
N ARG A 332 16.34 -20.55 19.51
CA ARG A 332 15.82 -19.18 19.44
C ARG A 332 16.92 -18.16 19.21
N GLU A 333 18.04 -18.25 19.93
CA GLU A 333 19.21 -17.38 19.71
C GLU A 333 19.78 -17.52 18.31
N MET A 334 19.95 -18.75 17.82
CA MET A 334 20.43 -19.00 16.46
C MET A 334 19.44 -18.48 15.39
N ALA A 335 18.14 -18.60 15.61
CA ALA A 335 17.11 -18.06 14.73
C ALA A 335 17.14 -16.53 14.68
N VAL A 336 17.32 -15.86 15.83
CA VAL A 336 17.46 -14.40 15.88
C VAL A 336 18.75 -13.94 15.20
N ALA A 337 19.88 -14.58 15.50
CA ALA A 337 21.17 -14.22 14.91
C ALA A 337 21.20 -14.44 13.39
N SER A 338 20.62 -15.54 12.90
CA SER A 338 20.50 -15.81 11.46
C SER A 338 19.55 -14.85 10.77
N SER A 339 18.43 -14.50 11.39
CA SER A 339 17.51 -13.47 10.89
C SER A 339 18.21 -12.13 10.77
N LEU A 340 18.96 -11.69 11.78
CA LEU A 340 19.70 -10.44 11.74
C LEU A 340 20.74 -10.40 10.60
N ARG A 341 21.41 -11.51 10.31
CA ARG A 341 22.38 -11.62 9.20
C ARG A 341 21.72 -11.60 7.82
N THR A 342 20.48 -12.08 7.72
CA THR A 342 19.74 -12.14 6.45
C THR A 342 18.98 -10.85 6.15
N ILE A 343 18.74 -9.98 7.14
CA ILE A 343 18.04 -8.70 6.97
C ILE A 343 18.53 -7.87 5.78
N PRO A 344 19.83 -7.62 5.55
CA PRO A 344 20.25 -6.79 4.41
C PRO A 344 19.88 -7.39 3.05
N HIS A 345 20.00 -8.72 2.94
CA HIS A 345 19.65 -9.47 1.73
C HIS A 345 18.13 -9.58 1.55
N GLU A 346 17.39 -9.73 2.64
CA GLU A 346 15.95 -9.61 2.60
C GLU A 346 15.56 -8.22 2.14
N ILE A 347 16.04 -7.14 2.77
CA ILE A 347 15.71 -5.76 2.43
C ILE A 347 15.96 -5.46 0.94
N SER A 348 17.09 -5.89 0.39
CA SER A 348 17.39 -5.68 -1.03
C SER A 348 16.41 -6.42 -1.94
N ARG A 349 16.10 -7.68 -1.62
CA ARG A 349 15.08 -8.47 -2.33
C ARG A 349 13.66 -7.93 -2.17
N LEU A 350 13.33 -7.42 -0.98
CA LEU A 350 12.03 -6.82 -0.64
C LEU A 350 11.78 -5.56 -1.47
N PHE A 351 12.81 -4.80 -1.83
CA PHE A 351 12.65 -3.51 -2.49
C PHE A 351 12.19 -3.61 -3.95
N VAL A 352 12.49 -4.70 -4.66
CA VAL A 352 12.11 -4.86 -6.08
C VAL A 352 11.14 -6.02 -6.26
N MET A 353 11.43 -7.18 -5.66
CA MET A 353 10.74 -8.41 -6.04
C MET A 353 9.44 -8.66 -5.25
N ARG A 354 9.14 -7.83 -4.23
CA ARG A 354 7.93 -7.97 -3.41
C ARG A 354 6.76 -7.09 -3.84
N TRP A 355 6.94 -6.22 -4.84
CA TRP A 355 5.84 -5.45 -5.39
C TRP A 355 4.92 -6.35 -6.19
N VAL A 356 3.62 -6.31 -5.95
CA VAL A 356 2.67 -7.17 -6.67
C VAL A 356 2.57 -6.72 -8.13
N GLY A 357 2.73 -7.64 -9.09
CA GLY A 357 2.59 -7.28 -10.51
C GLY A 357 2.81 -8.43 -11.49
N LEU A 358 3.95 -8.42 -12.19
CA LEU A 358 4.20 -9.27 -13.36
C LEU A 358 4.14 -10.77 -13.07
N ASP A 359 4.70 -11.20 -11.95
CA ASP A 359 4.62 -12.56 -11.41
C ASP A 359 3.18 -13.09 -11.33
N GLY A 360 2.25 -12.24 -10.87
CA GLY A 360 0.83 -12.57 -10.83
C GLY A 360 0.24 -12.88 -12.20
N VAL A 361 0.63 -12.09 -13.20
CA VAL A 361 0.18 -12.29 -14.59
C VAL A 361 0.81 -13.55 -15.16
N LEU A 362 2.09 -13.81 -14.93
CA LEU A 362 2.79 -15.02 -15.40
C LEU A 362 2.11 -16.30 -14.89
N ALA A 363 1.82 -16.36 -13.59
CA ALA A 363 1.09 -17.48 -13.00
C ALA A 363 -0.31 -17.65 -13.61
N THR A 364 -1.01 -16.54 -13.83
CA THR A 364 -2.38 -16.58 -14.31
C THR A 364 -2.49 -17.01 -15.77
N VAL A 365 -1.65 -16.47 -16.66
CA VAL A 365 -1.74 -16.80 -18.10
C VAL A 365 -1.31 -18.23 -18.42
N ALA A 366 -0.66 -18.91 -17.47
CA ALA A 366 -0.24 -20.30 -17.59
C ALA A 366 -1.34 -21.31 -17.18
N ASP A 367 -2.50 -20.84 -16.71
CA ASP A 367 -3.60 -21.69 -16.29
C ASP A 367 -4.52 -22.04 -17.47
N ASP A 368 -4.98 -23.29 -17.53
CA ASP A 368 -5.84 -23.77 -18.62
C ASP A 368 -7.34 -23.44 -18.40
N GLU A 369 -7.75 -23.06 -17.18
CA GLU A 369 -9.14 -22.77 -16.81
C GLU A 369 -9.55 -21.30 -17.01
N LEU A 370 -8.75 -20.51 -17.75
CA LEU A 370 -9.06 -19.11 -18.01
C LEU A 370 -10.44 -18.90 -18.63
N GLY A 371 -11.12 -17.85 -18.20
CA GLY A 371 -12.42 -17.46 -18.73
C GLY A 371 -13.34 -16.81 -17.70
N MET A 372 -14.49 -16.34 -18.17
CA MET A 372 -15.51 -15.74 -17.28
C MET A 372 -15.94 -16.63 -16.10
N PRO A 373 -16.02 -17.98 -16.22
CA PRO A 373 -16.30 -18.83 -15.06
C PRO A 373 -15.26 -18.70 -13.94
N LEU A 374 -13.96 -18.69 -14.28
CA LEU A 374 -12.88 -18.51 -13.31
C LEU A 374 -12.91 -17.12 -12.69
N LEU A 375 -13.06 -16.06 -13.49
CA LEU A 375 -13.19 -14.69 -12.98
C LEU A 375 -14.37 -14.55 -12.00
N ARG A 376 -15.52 -15.16 -12.31
CA ARG A 376 -16.69 -15.13 -11.42
C ARG A 376 -16.44 -15.86 -10.10
N ARG A 377 -15.79 -17.03 -10.15
CA ARG A 377 -15.40 -17.78 -8.94
C ARG A 377 -14.46 -16.95 -8.07
N ALA A 378 -13.42 -16.36 -8.68
CA ALA A 378 -12.46 -15.52 -7.98
C ALA A 378 -13.10 -14.24 -7.39
N ALA A 379 -14.03 -13.60 -8.11
CA ALA A 379 -14.71 -12.40 -7.63
C ALA A 379 -15.58 -12.66 -6.38
N LEU A 380 -16.12 -13.86 -6.25
CA LEU A 380 -16.99 -14.28 -5.13
C LEU A 380 -16.23 -15.05 -4.04
N GLU A 381 -14.94 -15.32 -4.25
CA GLU A 381 -14.11 -16.09 -3.34
C GLU A 381 -14.02 -15.42 -1.97
N GLN A 382 -14.05 -16.25 -0.92
CA GLN A 382 -14.00 -15.79 0.46
C GLN A 382 -12.56 -15.81 0.98
N PRO A 383 -12.11 -14.76 1.67
CA PRO A 383 -10.78 -14.74 2.29
C PRO A 383 -10.55 -15.87 3.31
N ALA A 384 -11.64 -16.39 3.89
CA ALA A 384 -11.60 -17.49 4.86
C ALA A 384 -11.04 -18.80 4.28
N VAL A 385 -11.00 -18.95 2.95
CA VAL A 385 -10.41 -20.10 2.27
C VAL A 385 -8.88 -20.14 2.46
N GLY A 386 -8.23 -18.99 2.63
CA GLY A 386 -6.81 -18.90 2.99
C GLY A 386 -5.87 -19.54 1.97
N VAL A 387 -5.07 -20.52 2.40
CA VAL A 387 -4.09 -21.23 1.55
C VAL A 387 -4.73 -22.02 0.41
N ASP A 388 -6.02 -22.35 0.54
CA ASP A 388 -6.76 -23.08 -0.48
C ASP A 388 -7.33 -22.18 -1.58
N ALA A 389 -7.02 -20.87 -1.54
CA ALA A 389 -7.56 -19.91 -2.49
C ALA A 389 -7.12 -20.21 -3.93
N ILE A 390 -7.97 -19.85 -4.89
CA ILE A 390 -7.80 -20.14 -6.33
C ILE A 390 -6.38 -19.78 -6.78
N TYR A 391 -5.93 -18.56 -6.46
CA TYR A 391 -4.62 -18.10 -6.90
C TYR A 391 -3.44 -18.80 -6.20
N GLN A 392 -3.58 -19.26 -4.95
CA GLN A 392 -2.50 -20.04 -4.30
C GLN A 392 -2.26 -21.36 -5.02
N LYS A 393 -3.35 -22.04 -5.41
CA LYS A 393 -3.30 -23.31 -6.16
C LYS A 393 -2.69 -23.09 -7.54
N MET A 394 -3.18 -22.10 -8.25
CA MET A 394 -2.70 -21.72 -9.59
C MET A 394 -1.21 -21.36 -9.61
N SER A 395 -0.77 -20.55 -8.64
CA SER A 395 0.63 -20.13 -8.56
C SER A 395 1.58 -21.24 -8.10
N GLY A 396 1.08 -22.37 -7.58
CA GLY A 396 1.93 -23.41 -6.98
C GLY A 396 2.59 -22.92 -5.68
N SER A 397 1.84 -22.16 -4.88
CA SER A 397 2.34 -21.55 -3.65
C SER A 397 2.94 -22.60 -2.70
N PRO A 398 4.20 -22.43 -2.25
CA PRO A 398 4.84 -23.38 -1.32
C PRO A 398 4.32 -23.22 0.12
N TYR A 399 3.44 -22.24 0.35
CA TYR A 399 2.91 -21.97 1.68
C TYR A 399 1.95 -23.07 2.12
N ALA A 400 2.45 -23.98 2.95
CA ALA A 400 1.62 -24.95 3.65
C ALA A 400 0.73 -24.25 4.70
N ARG A 401 -0.43 -24.85 4.97
CA ARG A 401 -1.23 -24.46 6.14
C ARG A 401 -0.45 -24.80 7.39
N LEU A 402 -0.05 -23.79 8.14
CA LEU A 402 0.46 -23.95 9.50
C LEU A 402 -0.66 -23.51 10.44
N ASP A 403 -0.90 -24.24 11.53
CA ASP A 403 -2.05 -23.99 12.44
C ASP A 403 -2.16 -22.53 12.92
N LYS A 404 -1.02 -21.81 12.96
CA LYS A 404 -0.95 -20.42 13.41
C LYS A 404 -0.64 -19.42 12.31
N PHE A 405 -0.31 -19.88 11.09
CA PHE A 405 0.12 -18.99 10.01
C PHE A 405 -0.67 -19.20 8.71
N VAL A 406 -1.10 -18.08 8.13
CA VAL A 406 -1.74 -18.03 6.83
C VAL A 406 -0.94 -17.08 5.95
N PHE A 407 0.00 -17.64 5.19
CA PHE A 407 0.70 -16.90 4.15
C PHE A 407 -0.08 -17.00 2.85
N MET A 408 -0.07 -15.91 2.08
CA MET A 408 -0.74 -15.85 0.78
C MET A 408 0.15 -15.08 -0.19
N THR A 409 0.38 -15.67 -1.36
CA THR A 409 0.86 -14.95 -2.55
C THR A 409 -0.29 -14.09 -3.09
N ILE A 410 0.00 -12.87 -3.54
CA ILE A 410 -1.04 -11.94 -4.01
C ILE A 410 -0.94 -11.80 -5.54
N PRO A 411 -2.02 -12.03 -6.30
CA PRO A 411 -2.01 -11.91 -7.76
C PRO A 411 -1.88 -10.44 -8.20
N GLY A 412 -2.59 -9.55 -7.51
CA GLY A 412 -2.74 -8.16 -7.93
C GLY A 412 -3.84 -7.97 -8.96
N PRO A 413 -4.21 -6.71 -9.23
CA PRO A 413 -5.47 -6.41 -9.90
C PRO A 413 -5.46 -6.78 -11.38
N VAL A 414 -4.30 -6.70 -12.06
CA VAL A 414 -4.18 -7.08 -13.47
C VAL A 414 -4.28 -8.60 -13.63
N ALA A 415 -3.66 -9.37 -12.74
CA ALA A 415 -3.75 -10.84 -12.75
C ALA A 415 -5.17 -11.32 -12.41
N VAL A 416 -5.83 -10.70 -11.43
CA VAL A 416 -7.25 -10.98 -11.15
C VAL A 416 -8.13 -10.73 -12.37
N ALA A 417 -7.91 -9.62 -13.09
CA ALA A 417 -8.65 -9.37 -14.33
C ALA A 417 -8.30 -10.38 -15.44
N ALA A 418 -7.06 -10.87 -15.46
CA ALA A 418 -6.57 -11.85 -16.41
C ALA A 418 -7.24 -13.23 -16.26
N PHE A 419 -7.87 -13.53 -15.12
CA PHE A 419 -8.74 -14.72 -14.98
C PHE A 419 -9.83 -14.79 -16.05
N SER A 420 -10.21 -13.65 -16.66
CA SER A 420 -11.14 -13.63 -17.79
C SER A 420 -10.60 -14.23 -19.09
N GLY A 421 -9.28 -14.38 -19.24
CA GLY A 421 -8.62 -14.70 -20.50
C GLY A 421 -8.68 -13.59 -21.56
N SER A 422 -9.16 -12.38 -21.23
CA SER A 422 -9.41 -11.30 -22.19
C SER A 422 -8.61 -10.03 -21.87
N ALA A 423 -7.73 -9.65 -22.80
CA ALA A 423 -6.97 -8.39 -22.73
C ALA A 423 -7.90 -7.16 -22.63
N VAL A 424 -9.03 -7.17 -23.35
CA VAL A 424 -10.01 -6.07 -23.34
C VAL A 424 -10.65 -5.93 -21.97
N LEU A 425 -11.01 -7.04 -21.32
CA LEU A 425 -11.56 -6.99 -19.97
C LEU A 425 -10.51 -6.55 -18.95
N CYS A 426 -9.24 -6.93 -19.10
CA CYS A 426 -8.15 -6.40 -18.29
C CYS A 426 -8.03 -4.87 -18.41
N PHE A 427 -8.06 -4.34 -19.63
CA PHE A 427 -8.06 -2.90 -19.89
C PHE A 427 -9.25 -2.20 -19.20
N LEU A 428 -10.47 -2.67 -19.44
CA LEU A 428 -11.69 -2.06 -18.92
C LEU A 428 -11.75 -2.11 -17.39
N PHE A 429 -11.40 -3.25 -16.80
CA PHE A 429 -11.37 -3.44 -15.35
C PHE A 429 -10.39 -2.48 -14.69
N MET A 430 -9.15 -2.41 -15.18
CA MET A 430 -8.14 -1.54 -14.59
C MET A 430 -8.46 -0.06 -14.78
N ALA A 431 -9.00 0.33 -15.94
CA ALA A 431 -9.48 1.69 -16.17
C ALA A 431 -10.59 2.06 -15.18
N ALA A 432 -11.61 1.21 -15.04
CA ALA A 432 -12.73 1.42 -14.14
C ALA A 432 -12.28 1.48 -12.67
N ALA A 433 -11.39 0.60 -12.24
CA ALA A 433 -10.89 0.56 -10.87
C ALA A 433 -10.11 1.85 -10.50
N VAL A 434 -9.28 2.36 -11.41
CA VAL A 434 -8.53 3.60 -11.21
C VAL A 434 -9.45 4.82 -11.22
N MET A 435 -10.45 4.85 -12.10
CA MET A 435 -11.46 5.90 -12.09
C MET A 435 -12.26 5.89 -10.78
N ALA A 436 -12.70 4.72 -10.33
CA ALA A 436 -13.45 4.56 -9.08
C ALA A 436 -12.64 5.02 -7.85
N GLY A 437 -11.38 4.58 -7.72
CA GLY A 437 -10.52 5.00 -6.61
C GLY A 437 -10.26 6.51 -6.60
N THR A 438 -10.07 7.11 -7.78
CA THR A 438 -9.92 8.56 -7.92
C THR A 438 -11.21 9.31 -7.52
N LEU A 439 -12.38 8.79 -7.89
CA LEU A 439 -13.68 9.34 -7.49
C LEU A 439 -13.90 9.24 -5.97
N ILE A 440 -13.51 8.13 -5.34
CA ILE A 440 -13.61 7.93 -3.88
C ILE A 440 -12.71 8.94 -3.13
N GLU A 441 -11.45 9.11 -3.55
CA GLU A 441 -10.56 10.14 -2.99
C GLU A 441 -11.16 11.54 -3.11
N GLY A 442 -11.66 11.88 -4.31
CA GLY A 442 -12.30 13.17 -4.56
C GLY A 442 -13.57 13.38 -3.72
N LEU A 443 -14.38 12.34 -3.56
CA LEU A 443 -15.58 12.37 -2.71
C LEU A 443 -15.20 12.57 -1.24
N ALA A 444 -14.16 11.88 -0.75
CA ALA A 444 -13.66 12.05 0.61
C ALA A 444 -13.22 13.49 0.88
N GLY A 445 -12.48 14.09 -0.05
CA GLY A 445 -12.09 15.50 0.03
C GLY A 445 -13.28 16.46 0.03
N ARG A 446 -14.29 16.22 -0.80
CA ARG A 446 -15.48 17.10 -0.90
C ARG A 446 -16.39 16.99 0.32
N LEU A 447 -16.73 15.78 0.76
CA LEU A 447 -17.66 15.58 1.87
C LEU A 447 -17.11 16.13 3.18
N THR A 448 -15.81 15.98 3.41
CA THR A 448 -15.17 16.39 4.66
C THR A 448 -14.55 17.79 4.61
N ALA A 449 -14.34 18.33 3.40
CA ALA A 449 -13.55 19.54 3.17
C ALA A 449 -12.17 19.47 3.85
N ASN A 450 -11.60 18.26 3.93
CA ASN A 450 -10.37 17.96 4.65
C ASN A 450 -9.40 17.17 3.74
N PRO A 451 -8.36 17.83 3.20
CA PRO A 451 -7.36 17.19 2.34
C PRO A 451 -6.59 16.05 3.01
N ALA A 452 -6.46 16.04 4.34
CA ALA A 452 -5.79 14.94 5.03
C ALA A 452 -6.62 13.64 4.99
N ILE A 453 -7.95 13.75 5.10
CA ILE A 453 -8.85 12.61 4.95
C ILE A 453 -8.82 12.07 3.52
N ALA A 454 -8.83 12.97 2.53
CA ALA A 454 -8.66 12.57 1.12
C ALA A 454 -7.32 11.85 0.90
N ALA A 455 -6.23 12.34 1.51
CA ALA A 455 -4.93 11.71 1.38
C ALA A 455 -4.89 10.29 1.98
N VAL A 456 -5.47 10.09 3.17
CA VAL A 456 -5.58 8.75 3.77
C VAL A 456 -6.43 7.83 2.90
N ALA A 457 -7.61 8.29 2.46
CA ALA A 457 -8.49 7.51 1.59
C ALA A 457 -7.78 7.11 0.28
N GLY A 458 -7.04 8.03 -0.33
CA GLY A 458 -6.31 7.78 -1.56
C GLY A 458 -5.18 6.77 -1.39
N VAL A 459 -4.38 6.91 -0.34
CA VAL A 459 -3.30 5.97 -0.02
C VAL A 459 -3.84 4.58 0.28
N ALA A 460 -4.89 4.49 1.10
CA ALA A 460 -5.54 3.23 1.45
C ALA A 460 -6.10 2.50 0.24
N MET A 461 -6.82 3.23 -0.62
CA MET A 461 -7.39 2.67 -1.85
C MET A 461 -6.32 2.22 -2.83
N ALA A 462 -5.22 2.97 -3.00
CA ALA A 462 -4.12 2.56 -3.89
C ALA A 462 -3.45 1.29 -3.39
N TYR A 463 -3.19 1.20 -2.08
CA TYR A 463 -2.60 0.03 -1.46
C TYR A 463 -3.47 -1.22 -1.65
N LEU A 464 -4.76 -1.13 -1.33
CA LEU A 464 -5.67 -2.27 -1.43
C LEU A 464 -6.00 -2.67 -2.87
N LEU A 465 -6.05 -1.71 -3.80
CA LEU A 465 -6.21 -2.02 -5.21
C LEU A 465 -5.01 -2.81 -5.74
N VAL A 466 -3.77 -2.39 -5.44
CA VAL A 466 -2.59 -3.12 -5.93
C VAL A 466 -2.40 -4.45 -5.23
N GLN A 467 -2.79 -4.56 -3.96
CA GLN A 467 -2.79 -5.82 -3.23
C GLN A 467 -4.08 -6.64 -3.40
N LEU A 468 -4.78 -6.47 -4.53
CA LEU A 468 -6.01 -7.20 -4.77
C LEU A 468 -5.74 -8.71 -4.86
N ASN A 469 -6.23 -9.43 -3.85
CA ASN A 469 -6.33 -10.89 -3.85
C ASN A 469 -7.79 -11.33 -3.98
N PHE A 470 -8.65 -10.78 -3.12
CA PHE A 470 -10.09 -11.05 -3.10
C PHE A 470 -10.88 -9.78 -3.46
N PRO A 471 -11.49 -9.70 -4.66
CA PRO A 471 -12.34 -8.56 -5.05
C PRO A 471 -13.43 -8.23 -4.04
N ARG A 472 -14.00 -9.26 -3.41
CA ARG A 472 -14.98 -9.13 -2.34
C ARG A 472 -14.47 -8.32 -1.15
N THR A 473 -13.22 -8.49 -0.74
CA THR A 473 -12.63 -7.73 0.38
C THR A 473 -12.47 -6.26 0.02
N LEU A 474 -12.00 -5.96 -1.20
CA LEU A 474 -11.90 -4.58 -1.67
C LEU A 474 -13.28 -3.90 -1.70
N PHE A 475 -14.33 -4.62 -2.12
CA PHE A 475 -15.70 -4.10 -2.13
C PHE A 475 -16.19 -3.70 -0.74
N PHE A 476 -16.04 -4.57 0.27
CA PHE A 476 -16.43 -4.22 1.65
C PHE A 476 -15.59 -3.10 2.23
N PHE A 477 -14.28 -3.10 1.96
CA PHE A 477 -13.41 -2.00 2.37
C PHE A 477 -13.87 -0.66 1.80
N VAL A 478 -14.27 -0.62 0.52
CA VAL A 478 -14.80 0.61 -0.09
C VAL A 478 -16.05 1.10 0.65
N ILE A 479 -16.96 0.20 1.02
CA ILE A 479 -18.15 0.56 1.80
C ILE A 479 -17.74 1.12 3.17
N GLU A 480 -16.85 0.45 3.89
CA GLU A 480 -16.35 0.91 5.20
C GLU A 480 -15.69 2.28 5.13
N LEU A 481 -14.83 2.49 4.11
CA LEU A 481 -14.17 3.77 3.88
C LEU A 481 -15.18 4.88 3.60
N LEU A 482 -16.19 4.63 2.76
CA LEU A 482 -17.23 5.61 2.45
C LEU A 482 -18.09 5.93 3.68
N LEU A 483 -18.43 4.93 4.49
CA LEU A 483 -19.15 5.14 5.75
C LEU A 483 -18.31 5.94 6.75
N ALA A 484 -17.01 5.67 6.87
CA ALA A 484 -16.12 6.43 7.73
C ALA A 484 -15.99 7.89 7.27
N VAL A 485 -15.81 8.12 5.97
CA VAL A 485 -15.80 9.47 5.38
C VAL A 485 -17.11 10.21 5.66
N PHE A 486 -18.26 9.54 5.52
CA PHE A 486 -19.57 10.11 5.83
C PHE A 486 -19.70 10.45 7.33
N ALA A 487 -19.30 9.55 8.22
CA ALA A 487 -19.32 9.78 9.67
C ALA A 487 -18.46 10.98 10.06
N VAL A 488 -17.25 11.11 9.51
CA VAL A 488 -16.37 12.26 9.76
C VAL A 488 -16.93 13.54 9.15
N SER A 489 -17.60 13.47 7.99
CA SER A 489 -18.32 14.61 7.41
C SER A 489 -19.46 15.08 8.32
N LEU A 490 -20.25 14.15 8.87
CA LEU A 490 -21.31 14.46 9.82
C LEU A 490 -20.74 15.09 11.08
N PHE A 491 -19.69 14.50 11.66
CA PHE A 491 -18.96 15.08 12.80
C PHE A 491 -18.51 16.51 12.50
N ALA A 492 -17.86 16.73 11.35
CA ALA A 492 -17.41 18.06 10.95
C ALA A 492 -18.57 19.06 10.86
N ARG A 493 -19.73 18.64 10.34
CA ARG A 493 -20.94 19.49 10.25
C ARG A 493 -21.55 19.79 11.61
N VAL A 494 -21.69 18.79 12.48
CA VAL A 494 -22.24 18.96 13.84
C VAL A 494 -21.37 19.89 14.65
N MET A 495 -20.05 19.79 14.49
CA MET A 495 -19.12 20.67 15.18
C MET A 495 -19.30 22.12 14.69
N ARG A 496 -19.54 22.37 13.40
CA ARG A 496 -19.77 23.74 12.90
C ARG A 496 -20.98 24.37 13.59
N THR A 497 -20.72 25.28 14.52
CA THR A 497 -21.75 26.20 14.99
C THR A 497 -22.23 27.00 13.78
N PRO A 498 -23.56 27.10 13.53
CA PRO A 498 -24.05 28.01 12.51
C PRO A 498 -23.49 29.37 12.86
N ALA A 499 -22.72 29.94 11.94
CA ALA A 499 -22.16 31.26 12.15
C ALA A 499 -23.32 32.19 12.48
N GLY A 500 -23.47 32.56 13.76
CA GLY A 500 -24.16 33.78 14.09
C GLY A 500 -23.55 34.84 13.18
N ARG A 501 -24.39 35.64 12.52
CA ARG A 501 -23.97 36.74 11.65
C ARG A 501 -23.10 37.71 12.46
N ILE A 502 -21.83 37.38 12.66
CA ILE A 502 -20.85 38.28 13.23
C ILE A 502 -20.36 39.09 12.05
N SER A 503 -20.85 40.32 11.96
CA SER A 503 -20.51 41.28 10.92
C SER A 503 -18.99 41.38 10.74
N PRO A 504 -18.48 41.33 9.50
CA PRO A 504 -17.06 41.48 9.24
C PRO A 504 -16.68 42.96 9.39
N THR A 505 -16.38 43.39 10.61
CA THR A 505 -15.82 44.73 10.88
C THR A 505 -14.56 44.62 11.73
N VAL A 506 -13.55 43.92 11.23
CA VAL A 506 -12.17 44.15 11.67
C VAL A 506 -11.27 44.15 10.44
N PRO A 507 -10.70 45.30 10.04
CA PRO A 507 -9.71 45.36 8.97
C PRO A 507 -8.44 44.63 9.43
N LEU A 508 -7.95 43.69 8.62
CA LEU A 508 -6.63 43.10 8.81
C LEU A 508 -5.56 44.18 8.55
N ALA A 509 -4.83 44.57 9.58
CA ALA A 509 -3.61 45.34 9.45
C ALA A 509 -2.54 44.49 8.74
N ARG A 510 -1.86 45.13 7.77
CA ARG A 510 -0.90 44.52 6.83
C ARG A 510 0.38 44.03 7.47
#